data_AF-A0A2K9FE81-F1
#
_entry.id   AF-A0A2K9FE81-F1
#
_cell.length_a   1.000
_cell.length_b   1.000
_cell.length_c   1.000
_cell.angle_alpha   90.00
_cell.angle_beta   90.00
_cell.angle_gamma   90.00
#
_symmetry.space_group_name_H-M   'P 1'
#
loop_
_entity.id
_entity.type
_entity.pdbx_description
1 polymer ?
#
loop_
_entity_poly.entity_id
_entity_poly.type
_entity_poly.pdbx_seq_one_letter_code
_entity_poly.pdbx_strand_id
1 'polypeptide(L)'
;MDWYPDGDETLQYRTGVHFAAGVAPRVARARWFRDTGRRDIQRELQEQAGWPEGPEFTVRPAAERAARRTGRVLGVGIPAVLNVVANALGGGGSPFGSPSVRGRPDEPENEVDDFPVLWADPGTLARGAPWQLDPSRRPDTYRTHVALTERRLVFLGTTVGSIGRADVLWEVPRDAVAELRRMPYSELESDVRLTFADSSWIRLTAMNPDDAALLIRHVQGAVGSLQQSDLTEGQRIRVDRFVRDLPENAEPPTFTVLPSGIVQVCCQVPAKAAPGLYNTHAILMDSAGAPAEPRPGDL
;
A
#
# COMPACT_ATOMS: atom_id res chain seq x y z
N MET A 1 -1.36 9.40 -17.83
CA MET A 1 -1.33 9.85 -16.43
C MET A 1 -0.86 11.29 -16.43
N ASP A 2 -1.68 12.22 -15.93
CA ASP A 2 -1.59 13.66 -16.23
C ASP A 2 -2.18 14.52 -15.09
N TRP A 3 -1.94 14.09 -13.85
CA TRP A 3 -2.07 15.00 -12.71
C TRP A 3 -0.69 15.44 -12.27
N TYR A 4 -0.55 16.75 -12.12
CA TYR A 4 0.61 17.45 -11.61
C TYR A 4 0.15 18.41 -10.52
N PRO A 5 0.95 18.61 -9.47
CA PRO A 5 0.68 19.61 -8.45
C PRO A 5 0.68 21.03 -9.04
N ASP A 6 0.22 21.99 -8.23
CA ASP A 6 0.28 23.40 -8.60
C ASP A 6 1.73 23.85 -8.80
N GLY A 7 1.97 24.92 -9.58
CA GLY A 7 3.32 25.29 -10.03
C GLY A 7 4.32 25.67 -8.93
N ASP A 8 3.86 25.85 -7.70
CA ASP A 8 4.63 26.16 -6.50
C ASP A 8 4.67 24.99 -5.49
N GLU A 9 4.25 23.79 -5.92
CA GLU A 9 4.19 22.58 -5.12
C GLU A 9 4.95 21.44 -5.81
N THR A 10 5.86 20.79 -5.09
CA THR A 10 6.65 19.68 -5.62
C THR A 10 5.98 18.34 -5.34
N LEU A 11 5.88 17.48 -6.37
CA LEU A 11 5.54 16.08 -6.21
C LEU A 11 6.75 15.33 -5.62
N GLN A 12 6.60 14.76 -4.43
CA GLN A 12 7.64 13.99 -3.77
C GLN A 12 7.61 12.52 -4.20
N TYR A 13 6.41 11.92 -4.25
CA TYR A 13 6.26 10.51 -4.59
C TYR A 13 4.85 10.20 -5.07
N ARG A 14 4.69 9.20 -5.95
CA ARG A 14 3.39 8.69 -6.41
C ARG A 14 3.46 7.19 -6.60
N THR A 15 2.49 6.47 -6.04
CA THR A 15 2.33 5.02 -6.24
C THR A 15 0.87 4.61 -6.34
N GLY A 16 0.60 3.46 -6.95
CA GLY A 16 -0.71 2.83 -6.97
C GLY A 16 -1.08 2.27 -5.59
N VAL A 17 -2.31 2.52 -5.16
CA VAL A 17 -2.83 2.02 -3.87
C VAL A 17 -4.27 1.56 -4.00
N HIS A 18 -4.75 0.72 -3.10
CA HIS A 18 -6.16 0.36 -2.93
C HIS A 18 -6.39 -0.12 -1.49
N PHE A 19 -7.65 -0.28 -1.05
CA PHE A 19 -7.90 -0.88 0.26
C PHE A 19 -7.36 -2.30 0.31
N ALA A 20 -6.67 -2.59 1.41
CA ALA A 20 -6.12 -3.90 1.67
C ALA A 20 -7.21 -4.97 1.75
N ALA A 21 -6.81 -6.24 1.72
CA ALA A 21 -7.74 -7.36 1.81
C ALA A 21 -7.22 -8.40 2.80
N GLY A 22 -8.11 -8.93 3.63
CA GLY A 22 -7.72 -9.88 4.66
C GLY A 22 -7.09 -11.15 4.08
N VAL A 23 -5.98 -11.59 4.68
CA VAL A 23 -5.25 -12.79 4.24
C VAL A 23 -5.44 -13.99 5.16
N ALA A 24 -5.84 -13.76 6.40
CA ALA A 24 -6.16 -14.82 7.35
C ALA A 24 -7.41 -15.60 6.89
N PRO A 25 -7.47 -16.92 7.11
CA PRO A 25 -8.59 -17.74 6.63
C PRO A 25 -9.99 -17.25 7.05
N ARG A 26 -10.13 -16.67 8.25
CA ARG A 26 -11.42 -16.18 8.78
C ARG A 26 -11.93 -14.92 8.07
N VAL A 27 -11.00 -14.10 7.58
CA VAL A 27 -11.24 -12.77 7.01
C VAL A 27 -10.76 -12.68 5.56
N ALA A 28 -10.59 -13.84 4.91
CA ALA A 28 -10.00 -13.92 3.59
C ALA A 28 -10.80 -13.06 2.58
N ARG A 29 -10.12 -12.08 1.97
CA ARG A 29 -10.64 -11.05 1.06
C ARG A 29 -11.60 -10.04 1.68
N ALA A 30 -11.81 -10.09 2.99
CA ALA A 30 -12.69 -9.15 3.68
C ALA A 30 -12.07 -7.74 3.67
N ARG A 31 -12.95 -6.76 3.56
CA ARG A 31 -12.67 -5.33 3.70
C ARG A 31 -13.80 -4.73 4.52
N TRP A 32 -13.59 -4.61 5.83
CA TRP A 32 -14.62 -4.06 6.71
C TRP A 32 -14.39 -2.58 6.98
N PHE A 33 -15.49 -1.86 7.18
CA PHE A 33 -15.51 -0.44 7.52
C PHE A 33 -16.04 -0.35 8.94
N ARG A 34 -15.23 0.16 9.87
CA ARG A 34 -15.53 0.16 11.30
C ARG A 34 -15.51 1.58 11.88
N ASP A 35 -16.35 1.83 12.87
CA ASP A 35 -16.16 2.95 13.80
C ASP A 35 -15.21 2.57 14.94
N THR A 36 -14.94 3.50 15.87
CA THR A 36 -14.06 3.22 17.02
C THR A 36 -14.64 2.19 17.99
N GLY A 37 -15.96 1.97 17.93
CA GLY A 37 -16.69 0.93 18.65
C GLY A 37 -16.77 -0.43 17.92
N ARG A 38 -16.05 -0.61 16.80
CA ARG A 38 -16.09 -1.81 15.94
C ARG A 38 -17.44 -2.11 15.29
N ARG A 39 -18.35 -1.14 15.26
CA ARG A 39 -19.62 -1.29 14.55
C ARG A 39 -19.36 -1.18 13.05
N ASP A 40 -20.09 -1.97 12.27
CA ASP A 40 -20.06 -1.85 10.82
C ASP A 40 -20.71 -0.54 10.40
N ILE A 41 -19.97 0.27 9.62
CA ILE A 41 -20.41 1.59 9.16
C ILE A 41 -20.63 1.63 7.64
N GLN A 42 -20.64 0.48 6.96
CA GLN A 42 -20.85 0.41 5.51
C GLN A 42 -22.14 1.11 5.08
N ARG A 43 -23.23 0.94 5.84
CA ARG A 43 -24.52 1.60 5.56
C ARG A 43 -24.43 3.11 5.73
N GLU A 44 -23.75 3.59 6.77
CA GLU A 44 -23.55 5.03 6.98
C GLU A 44 -22.74 5.65 5.84
N LEU A 45 -21.71 4.97 5.36
CA LEU A 45 -20.90 5.44 4.22
C LEU A 45 -21.73 5.54 2.92
N GLN A 46 -22.68 4.63 2.71
CA GLN A 46 -23.61 4.71 1.58
C GLN A 46 -24.57 5.90 1.73
N GLU A 47 -25.19 6.05 2.90
CA GLU A 47 -26.21 7.08 3.15
C GLU A 47 -25.62 8.50 3.20
N GLN A 48 -24.43 8.65 3.79
CA GLN A 48 -23.84 9.97 4.09
C GLN A 48 -22.75 10.40 3.11
N ALA A 49 -21.95 9.44 2.61
CA ALA A 49 -20.82 9.72 1.73
C ALA A 49 -21.06 9.26 0.27
N GLY A 50 -22.28 8.77 -0.03
CA GLY A 50 -22.67 8.37 -1.39
C GLY A 50 -21.88 7.18 -1.92
N TRP A 51 -21.38 6.30 -1.04
CA TRP A 51 -20.70 5.08 -1.48
C TRP A 51 -21.66 4.18 -2.26
N PRO A 52 -21.23 3.57 -3.39
CA PRO A 52 -22.02 2.55 -4.07
C PRO A 52 -22.27 1.36 -3.14
N GLU A 53 -23.27 0.52 -3.43
CA GLU A 53 -23.36 -0.79 -2.79
C GLU A 53 -22.08 -1.62 -3.03
N GLY A 54 -21.77 -2.51 -2.09
CA GLY A 54 -20.60 -3.36 -2.19
C GLY A 54 -20.76 -4.63 -1.36
N PRO A 55 -19.79 -5.53 -1.41
CA PRO A 55 -19.91 -6.83 -0.77
C PRO A 55 -20.10 -6.67 0.75
N GLU A 56 -21.07 -7.38 1.30
CA GLU A 56 -21.15 -7.61 2.74
C GLU A 56 -20.26 -8.79 3.09
N PHE A 57 -19.32 -8.56 4.02
CA PHE A 57 -18.46 -9.62 4.50
C PHE A 57 -18.97 -10.13 5.85
N THR A 58 -19.11 -11.44 5.96
CA THR A 58 -19.37 -12.11 7.24
C THR A 58 -18.11 -12.86 7.67
N VAL A 59 -17.83 -12.87 8.98
CA VAL A 59 -16.71 -13.64 9.53
C VAL A 59 -16.94 -15.10 9.15
N ARG A 60 -15.98 -15.73 8.47
CA ARG A 60 -16.13 -17.15 8.13
C ARG A 60 -16.12 -17.97 9.41
N PRO A 61 -17.13 -18.82 9.65
CA PRO A 61 -17.16 -19.66 10.84
C PRO A 61 -15.93 -20.59 10.83
N ALA A 62 -15.29 -20.74 11.99
CA ALA A 62 -14.12 -21.62 12.14
C ALA A 62 -14.42 -23.08 11.71
N ALA A 63 -15.70 -23.45 11.70
CA ALA A 63 -16.23 -24.78 11.40
C ALA A 63 -16.23 -25.18 9.91
N GLU A 64 -16.06 -24.26 8.95
CA GLU A 64 -16.05 -24.62 7.52
C GLU A 64 -14.82 -25.46 7.08
N ARG A 65 -13.88 -25.72 7.98
CA ARG A 65 -12.78 -26.68 7.77
C ARG A 65 -13.12 -28.13 8.13
N ALA A 66 -14.17 -28.39 8.90
CA ALA A 66 -14.55 -29.78 9.22
C ALA A 66 -15.23 -30.46 8.02
N ALA A 67 -16.08 -29.75 7.29
CA ALA A 67 -16.91 -30.34 6.21
C ALA A 67 -16.12 -30.81 4.98
N ARG A 68 -14.92 -30.28 4.71
CA ARG A 68 -14.03 -30.80 3.64
C ARG A 68 -13.10 -31.91 4.09
N ARG A 69 -13.01 -32.20 5.40
CA ARG A 69 -12.20 -33.32 5.94
C ARG A 69 -13.00 -34.60 6.12
N THR A 70 -14.31 -34.55 6.31
CA THR A 70 -15.12 -35.76 6.57
C THR A 70 -15.52 -36.51 5.30
N GLY A 71 -15.31 -35.96 4.10
CA GLY A 71 -15.66 -36.60 2.83
C GLY A 71 -14.72 -37.72 2.36
N ARG A 72 -13.64 -38.06 3.11
CA ARG A 72 -12.67 -39.08 2.66
C ARG A 72 -12.11 -40.00 3.76
N VAL A 73 -12.78 -40.14 4.89
CA VAL A 73 -12.40 -41.15 5.90
C VAL A 73 -13.63 -41.97 6.30
N LEU A 74 -14.10 -42.79 5.37
CA LEU A 74 -14.77 -44.04 5.71
C LEU A 74 -13.65 -45.06 5.95
N GLY A 75 -13.44 -45.42 7.21
CA GLY A 75 -12.65 -46.59 7.58
C GLY A 75 -11.65 -46.36 8.70
N VAL A 76 -11.87 -47.08 9.80
CA VAL A 76 -10.98 -47.37 10.92
C VAL A 76 -10.94 -46.30 12.02
N GLY A 77 -11.61 -46.63 13.13
CA GLY A 77 -11.71 -45.80 14.32
C GLY A 77 -10.46 -45.83 15.20
N ILE A 78 -10.35 -44.78 16.02
CA ILE A 78 -9.73 -44.68 17.36
C ILE A 78 -10.33 -43.39 17.97
N PRO A 79 -10.79 -43.38 19.24
CA PRO A 79 -11.30 -42.17 19.88
C PRO A 79 -10.13 -41.28 20.34
N ALA A 80 -9.92 -40.14 19.66
CA ALA A 80 -8.93 -39.16 20.10
C ALA A 80 -9.64 -37.99 20.81
N VAL A 81 -9.48 -37.97 22.13
CA VAL A 81 -9.93 -36.92 23.06
C VAL A 81 -9.31 -35.57 22.68
N LEU A 82 -10.13 -34.50 22.81
CA LEU A 82 -9.76 -33.11 22.63
C LEU A 82 -8.51 -32.70 23.44
N ASN A 83 -7.62 -31.94 22.79
CA ASN A 83 -6.84 -30.87 23.43
C ASN A 83 -6.65 -29.74 22.39
N VAL A 84 -7.52 -28.72 22.45
CA VAL A 84 -7.53 -27.57 21.51
C VAL A 84 -6.81 -26.34 22.08
N VAL A 85 -6.17 -26.44 23.25
CA VAL A 85 -5.44 -25.32 23.85
C VAL A 85 -3.96 -25.65 23.91
N ALA A 86 -3.23 -25.34 22.82
CA ALA A 86 -1.79 -25.03 22.78
C ALA A 86 -1.26 -25.18 21.34
N ASN A 87 -1.38 -24.16 20.51
CA ASN A 87 -0.53 -24.01 19.31
C ASN A 87 -0.34 -22.54 18.87
N ALA A 88 -0.71 -21.57 19.71
CA ALA A 88 -0.45 -20.15 19.44
C ALA A 88 0.85 -19.63 20.09
N LEU A 89 1.56 -20.45 20.88
CA LEU A 89 2.73 -20.01 21.67
C LEU A 89 3.93 -20.96 21.63
N GLY A 90 4.10 -21.75 20.56
CA GLY A 90 5.25 -22.65 20.43
C GLY A 90 5.69 -22.76 18.98
N GLY A 91 6.96 -22.45 18.72
CA GLY A 91 7.62 -22.79 17.46
C GLY A 91 7.51 -24.29 17.22
N GLY A 92 6.83 -24.65 16.14
CA GLY A 92 6.64 -26.02 15.68
C GLY A 92 6.13 -25.96 14.26
N GLY A 93 7.05 -26.05 13.30
CA GLY A 93 6.70 -26.13 11.88
C GLY A 93 5.73 -27.28 11.62
N SER A 94 4.65 -26.99 10.89
CA SER A 94 3.80 -28.03 10.30
C SER A 94 4.63 -28.81 9.27
N PRO A 95 4.64 -30.16 9.28
CA PRO A 95 5.36 -30.96 8.29
C PRO A 95 4.67 -30.98 6.91
N PHE A 96 3.60 -30.20 6.70
CA PHE A 96 2.88 -30.19 5.43
C PHE A 96 2.40 -28.78 5.07
N GLY A 97 3.05 -28.20 4.06
CA GLY A 97 2.40 -27.34 3.05
C GLY A 97 2.54 -25.83 3.19
N SER A 98 3.38 -25.27 2.31
CA SER A 98 3.60 -23.87 1.91
C SER A 98 4.63 -23.07 2.72
N PRO A 99 5.62 -22.42 2.06
CA PRO A 99 6.46 -21.43 2.70
C PRO A 99 5.57 -20.31 3.26
N SER A 100 5.84 -19.85 4.47
CA SER A 100 5.18 -18.69 5.06
C SER A 100 5.59 -17.43 4.29
N VAL A 101 4.93 -17.14 3.17
CA VAL A 101 5.06 -15.87 2.43
C VAL A 101 4.38 -14.71 3.19
N ARG A 102 3.73 -15.01 4.32
CA ARG A 102 2.99 -14.06 5.14
C ARG A 102 3.78 -13.83 6.43
N GLY A 103 3.97 -12.56 6.81
CA GLY A 103 4.56 -12.18 8.08
C GLY A 103 3.78 -12.72 9.30
N ARG A 104 4.21 -12.36 10.50
CA ARG A 104 3.45 -12.61 11.73
C ARG A 104 2.37 -11.52 11.89
N PRO A 105 1.15 -11.85 12.34
CA PRO A 105 0.17 -10.82 12.69
C PRO A 105 0.67 -9.98 13.86
N ASP A 106 0.71 -8.67 13.64
CA ASP A 106 1.07 -7.66 14.64
C ASP A 106 -0.15 -7.23 15.44
N GLU A 107 -1.33 -7.22 14.81
CA GLU A 107 -2.62 -6.81 15.39
C GLU A 107 -3.66 -7.91 15.13
N PRO A 108 -3.60 -9.07 15.83
CA PRO A 108 -4.48 -10.22 15.55
C PRO A 108 -5.97 -9.87 15.52
N GLU A 109 -6.41 -8.94 16.35
CA GLU A 109 -7.77 -8.45 16.40
C GLU A 109 -8.22 -7.73 15.12
N ASN A 110 -7.29 -7.13 14.36
CA ASN A 110 -7.53 -6.39 13.12
C ASN A 110 -7.00 -7.14 11.87
N GLU A 111 -6.41 -8.32 12.06
CA GLU A 111 -5.72 -9.06 11.00
C GLU A 111 -6.23 -10.50 10.83
N VAL A 112 -6.77 -11.07 11.91
CA VAL A 112 -7.23 -12.47 11.98
C VAL A 112 -8.70 -12.57 12.32
N ASP A 113 -9.16 -11.79 13.31
CA ASP A 113 -10.54 -11.86 13.80
C ASP A 113 -11.47 -10.85 13.12
N ASP A 114 -10.95 -9.64 12.92
CA ASP A 114 -11.51 -8.57 12.09
C ASP A 114 -10.50 -8.24 10.95
N PHE A 115 -10.89 -7.37 10.03
CA PHE A 115 -10.02 -6.80 9.01
C PHE A 115 -10.56 -5.42 8.58
N PRO A 116 -10.49 -4.42 9.46
CA PRO A 116 -10.90 -3.07 9.12
C PRO A 116 -9.91 -2.50 8.10
N VAL A 117 -10.44 -1.96 7.00
CA VAL A 117 -9.66 -1.17 6.02
C VAL A 117 -9.90 0.33 6.20
N LEU A 118 -10.91 0.68 6.99
CA LEU A 118 -11.26 2.03 7.40
C LEU A 118 -11.74 1.96 8.84
N TRP A 119 -11.21 2.85 9.67
CA TRP A 119 -11.54 2.96 11.09
C TRP A 119 -11.79 4.42 11.42
N ALA A 120 -13.07 4.77 11.61
CA ALA A 120 -13.47 6.18 11.62
C ALA A 120 -14.80 6.43 12.34
N ASP A 121 -14.80 7.32 13.32
CA ASP A 121 -16.03 7.89 13.88
C ASP A 121 -16.61 8.99 12.96
N PRO A 122 -17.90 9.34 13.09
CA PRO A 122 -18.47 10.46 12.35
C PRO A 122 -17.66 11.75 12.51
N GLY A 123 -17.40 12.45 11.40
CA GLY A 123 -16.64 13.70 11.39
C GLY A 123 -15.11 13.56 11.38
N THR A 124 -14.57 12.33 11.48
CA THR A 124 -13.12 12.09 11.35
C THR A 124 -12.67 12.02 9.89
N LEU A 125 -11.40 12.31 9.63
CA LEU A 125 -10.80 12.41 8.31
C LEU A 125 -10.94 11.13 7.50
N ALA A 126 -10.74 9.95 8.10
CA ALA A 126 -10.85 8.70 7.37
C ALA A 126 -12.25 8.44 6.78
N ARG A 127 -13.32 9.11 7.28
CA ARG A 127 -14.67 9.05 6.65
C ARG A 127 -14.70 9.68 5.26
N GLY A 128 -13.74 10.57 4.94
CA GLY A 128 -13.59 11.18 3.63
C GLY A 128 -12.89 10.27 2.60
N ALA A 129 -12.42 9.09 2.98
CA ALA A 129 -11.73 8.19 2.07
C ALA A 129 -12.61 7.82 0.86
N PRO A 130 -12.08 7.89 -0.37
CA PRO A 130 -12.88 7.66 -1.57
C PRO A 130 -13.22 6.17 -1.73
N TRP A 131 -14.49 5.88 -2.04
CA TRP A 131 -14.98 4.51 -2.25
C TRP A 131 -14.23 3.78 -3.37
N GLN A 132 -13.66 4.52 -4.32
CA GLN A 132 -12.86 4.00 -5.43
C GLN A 132 -11.60 3.28 -4.93
N LEU A 133 -11.17 3.46 -3.67
CA LEU A 133 -10.11 2.64 -3.10
C LEU A 133 -10.52 1.18 -2.94
N ASP A 134 -11.82 0.86 -2.82
CA ASP A 134 -12.32 -0.51 -2.78
C ASP A 134 -12.38 -1.10 -4.20
N PRO A 135 -11.51 -2.08 -4.54
CA PRO A 135 -11.54 -2.71 -5.87
C PRO A 135 -12.88 -3.35 -6.21
N SER A 136 -13.67 -3.73 -5.19
CA SER A 136 -14.97 -4.39 -5.39
C SER A 136 -16.11 -3.42 -5.73
N ARG A 137 -15.89 -2.10 -5.66
CA ARG A 137 -16.90 -1.07 -5.96
C ARG A 137 -16.64 -0.32 -7.26
N ARG A 138 -15.47 -0.52 -7.89
CA ARG A 138 -15.05 0.19 -9.11
C ARG A 138 -14.92 -0.76 -10.31
N PRO A 139 -14.95 -0.26 -11.55
CA PRO A 139 -14.63 -1.06 -12.73
C PRO A 139 -13.20 -1.62 -12.67
N ASP A 140 -13.00 -2.82 -13.25
CA ASP A 140 -11.69 -3.49 -13.32
C ASP A 140 -10.63 -2.72 -14.10
N THR A 141 -11.02 -1.74 -14.92
CA THR A 141 -10.13 -0.83 -15.65
C THR A 141 -9.74 0.39 -14.83
N TYR A 142 -10.35 0.63 -13.67
CA TYR A 142 -10.08 1.81 -12.85
C TYR A 142 -8.96 1.53 -11.83
N ARG A 143 -8.03 2.48 -11.68
CA ARG A 143 -6.86 2.38 -10.80
C ARG A 143 -6.78 3.62 -9.92
N THR A 144 -6.45 3.43 -8.65
CA THR A 144 -6.20 4.52 -7.71
C THR A 144 -4.73 4.65 -7.41
N HIS A 145 -4.31 5.90 -7.20
CA HIS A 145 -2.96 6.25 -6.79
C HIS A 145 -3.02 7.16 -5.58
N VAL A 146 -1.93 7.20 -4.84
CA VAL A 146 -1.65 8.24 -3.86
C VAL A 146 -0.46 9.03 -4.36
N ALA A 147 -0.57 10.35 -4.35
CA ALA A 147 0.49 11.29 -4.64
C ALA A 147 0.78 12.09 -3.38
N LEU A 148 2.06 12.16 -3.00
CA LEU A 148 2.53 12.90 -1.85
C LEU A 148 3.31 14.11 -2.34
N THR A 149 2.93 15.27 -1.82
CA THR A 149 3.62 16.53 -2.06
C THR A 149 4.19 17.08 -0.75
N GLU A 150 4.84 18.23 -0.85
CA GLU A 150 5.26 19.01 0.32
C GLU A 150 4.08 19.51 1.17
N ARG A 151 2.87 19.63 0.58
CA ARG A 151 1.71 20.28 1.22
C ARG A 151 0.58 19.33 1.57
N ARG A 152 0.41 18.24 0.82
CA ARG A 152 -0.76 17.37 0.91
C ARG A 152 -0.48 15.95 0.42
N LEU A 153 -1.38 15.06 0.82
CA LEU A 153 -1.53 13.73 0.24
C LEU A 153 -2.81 13.75 -0.62
N VAL A 154 -2.70 13.30 -1.86
CA VAL A 154 -3.75 13.36 -2.87
C VAL A 154 -4.07 11.95 -3.38
N PHE A 155 -5.32 11.54 -3.25
CA PHE A 155 -5.83 10.31 -3.85
C PHE A 155 -6.34 10.60 -5.26
N LEU A 156 -5.82 9.86 -6.22
CA LEU A 156 -6.10 10.06 -7.64
C LEU A 156 -6.76 8.82 -8.22
N GLY A 157 -7.67 9.03 -9.17
CA GLY A 157 -8.34 7.99 -9.94
C GLY A 157 -7.96 8.06 -11.42
N THR A 158 -7.78 6.91 -12.05
CA THR A 158 -7.38 6.82 -13.47
C THR A 158 -8.05 5.62 -14.13
N THR A 159 -8.36 5.73 -15.41
CA THR A 159 -8.88 4.60 -16.20
C THR A 159 -7.80 4.09 -17.15
N VAL A 160 -7.49 2.80 -17.08
CA VAL A 160 -6.51 2.15 -17.95
C VAL A 160 -6.92 2.30 -19.41
N GLY A 161 -5.97 2.66 -20.27
CA GLY A 161 -6.20 2.89 -21.69
C GLY A 161 -6.83 4.25 -22.02
N SER A 162 -7.12 5.10 -21.02
CA SER A 162 -7.52 6.48 -21.23
C SER A 162 -6.32 7.41 -21.26
N ILE A 163 -6.36 8.41 -22.14
CA ILE A 163 -5.44 9.56 -22.16
C ILE A 163 -5.92 10.73 -21.30
N GLY A 164 -7.08 10.60 -20.65
CA GLY A 164 -7.73 11.68 -19.90
C GLY A 164 -7.13 11.95 -18.52
N ARG A 165 -7.53 13.10 -17.96
CA ARG A 165 -7.08 13.60 -16.66
C ARG A 165 -7.32 12.63 -15.53
N ALA A 166 -6.29 12.40 -14.71
CA ALA A 166 -6.50 11.71 -13.45
C ALA A 166 -7.46 12.53 -12.56
N ASP A 167 -8.49 11.86 -12.05
CA ASP A 167 -9.49 12.45 -11.18
C ASP A 167 -8.88 12.69 -9.81
N VAL A 168 -9.05 13.89 -9.26
CA VAL A 168 -8.75 14.14 -7.84
C VAL A 168 -9.92 13.62 -7.02
N LEU A 169 -9.70 12.53 -6.29
CA LEU A 169 -10.75 11.84 -5.53
C LEU A 169 -10.88 12.40 -4.11
N TRP A 170 -9.75 12.68 -3.49
CA TRP A 170 -9.68 13.18 -2.12
C TRP A 170 -8.30 13.78 -1.84
N GLU A 171 -8.25 14.81 -1.00
CA GLU A 171 -7.02 15.46 -0.59
C GLU A 171 -7.02 15.67 0.92
N VAL A 172 -5.86 15.49 1.54
CA VAL A 172 -5.64 15.81 2.94
C VAL A 172 -4.37 16.63 3.09
N PRO A 173 -4.36 17.67 3.94
CA PRO A 173 -3.15 18.39 4.30
C PRO A 173 -2.05 17.47 4.83
N ARG A 174 -0.79 17.81 4.60
CA ARG A 174 0.35 16.98 5.01
C ARG A 174 0.43 16.83 6.53
N ASP A 175 0.10 17.87 7.26
CA ASP A 175 0.05 17.90 8.73
C ASP A 175 -1.13 17.11 9.31
N ALA A 176 -2.12 16.75 8.50
CA ALA A 176 -3.21 15.88 8.90
C ALA A 176 -2.80 14.39 8.95
N VAL A 177 -1.66 14.02 8.35
CA VAL A 177 -1.11 12.66 8.39
C VAL A 177 -0.20 12.51 9.60
N ALA A 178 -0.61 11.69 10.56
CA ALA A 178 0.17 11.44 11.77
C ALA A 178 1.23 10.34 11.56
N GLU A 179 0.87 9.27 10.86
CA GLU A 179 1.74 8.11 10.70
C GLU A 179 1.41 7.36 9.41
N LEU A 180 2.44 6.81 8.78
CA LEU A 180 2.29 5.69 7.84
C LEU A 180 3.15 4.53 8.32
N ARG A 181 2.52 3.39 8.62
CA ARG A 181 3.18 2.20 9.17
C ARG A 181 3.01 1.00 8.24
N ARG A 182 4.08 0.21 8.05
CA ARG A 182 4.00 -1.08 7.33
C ARG A 182 3.26 -2.12 8.16
N MET A 183 2.39 -2.89 7.50
CA MET A 183 1.66 -4.00 8.09
C MET A 183 2.20 -5.32 7.52
N PRO A 184 3.03 -6.07 8.27
CA PRO A 184 3.77 -7.23 7.74
C PRO A 184 2.86 -8.44 7.46
N TYR A 185 1.70 -8.52 8.10
CA TYR A 185 0.72 -9.57 7.85
C TYR A 185 -0.15 -9.24 6.63
N SER A 186 0.44 -9.37 5.44
CA SER A 186 -0.25 -9.20 4.16
C SER A 186 0.26 -10.16 3.09
N GLU A 187 -0.33 -10.12 1.89
CA GLU A 187 -0.04 -11.08 0.82
C GLU A 187 1.36 -10.90 0.20
N LEU A 188 1.85 -9.65 0.13
CA LEU A 188 3.14 -9.28 -0.45
C LEU A 188 3.94 -8.33 0.47
N GLU A 189 3.59 -8.25 1.75
CA GLU A 189 4.13 -7.29 2.71
C GLU A 189 4.03 -5.81 2.27
N SER A 190 3.13 -5.51 1.34
CA SER A 190 2.93 -4.18 0.76
C SER A 190 1.76 -3.41 1.38
N ASP A 191 1.24 -3.90 2.52
CA ASP A 191 0.17 -3.21 3.25
C ASP A 191 0.77 -2.11 4.11
N VAL A 192 0.06 -0.98 4.16
CA VAL A 192 0.37 0.17 5.01
C VAL A 192 -0.88 0.67 5.71
N ARG A 193 -0.74 1.09 6.98
CA ARG A 193 -1.78 1.83 7.72
C ARG A 193 -1.43 3.31 7.71
N LEU A 194 -2.31 4.11 7.11
CA LEU A 194 -2.27 5.57 7.15
C LEU A 194 -3.12 6.05 8.32
N THR A 195 -2.49 6.57 9.35
CA THR A 195 -3.14 7.14 10.54
C THR A 195 -3.18 8.66 10.42
N PHE A 196 -4.35 9.25 10.65
CA PHE A 196 -4.55 10.70 10.66
C PHE A 196 -4.37 11.28 12.07
N ALA A 197 -4.21 12.60 12.15
CA ALA A 197 -4.03 13.34 13.41
C ALA A 197 -5.20 13.19 14.39
N ASP A 198 -6.41 12.90 13.90
CA ASP A 198 -7.60 12.61 14.71
C ASP A 198 -7.71 11.14 15.15
N SER A 199 -6.65 10.34 14.95
CA SER A 199 -6.55 8.91 15.26
C SER A 199 -7.42 7.99 14.41
N SER A 200 -8.19 8.53 13.45
CA SER A 200 -8.82 7.71 12.42
C SER A 200 -7.76 7.17 11.45
N TRP A 201 -8.04 6.06 10.77
CA TRP A 201 -7.07 5.46 9.87
C TRP A 201 -7.69 4.68 8.73
N ILE A 202 -6.89 4.47 7.68
CA ILE A 202 -7.19 3.55 6.57
C ILE A 202 -6.04 2.59 6.34
N ARG A 203 -6.35 1.37 5.88
CA ARG A 203 -5.36 0.35 5.51
C ARG A 203 -5.35 0.16 4.00
N LEU A 204 -4.20 0.42 3.41
CA LEU A 204 -3.97 0.39 1.98
C LEU A 204 -2.97 -0.71 1.62
N THR A 205 -3.07 -1.23 0.41
CA THR A 205 -2.05 -2.06 -0.23
C THR A 205 -1.41 -1.26 -1.36
N ALA A 206 -0.10 -1.08 -1.30
CA ALA A 206 0.71 -0.54 -2.38
C ALA A 206 0.98 -1.62 -3.45
N MET A 207 1.39 -1.21 -4.65
CA MET A 207 1.62 -2.12 -5.77
C MET A 207 2.67 -3.20 -5.48
N ASN A 208 3.68 -2.86 -4.69
CA ASN A 208 4.76 -3.76 -4.28
C ASN A 208 5.34 -3.28 -2.91
N PRO A 209 6.12 -4.11 -2.21
CA PRO A 209 6.66 -3.72 -0.90
C PRO A 209 7.71 -2.59 -0.93
N ASP A 210 8.43 -2.39 -2.05
CA ASP A 210 9.36 -1.26 -2.20
C ASP A 210 8.60 0.07 -2.28
N ASP A 211 7.48 0.09 -3.00
CA ASP A 211 6.59 1.25 -3.08
C ASP A 211 6.00 1.61 -1.72
N ALA A 212 5.63 0.59 -0.92
CA ALA A 212 5.18 0.79 0.45
C ALA A 212 6.30 1.42 1.31
N ALA A 213 7.54 0.93 1.19
CA ALA A 213 8.69 1.44 1.93
C ALA A 213 9.03 2.89 1.54
N LEU A 214 9.03 3.22 0.24
CA LEU A 214 9.27 4.57 -0.25
C LEU A 214 8.18 5.54 0.22
N LEU A 215 6.90 5.14 0.12
CA LEU A 215 5.78 5.96 0.61
C LEU A 215 5.93 6.29 2.10
N ILE A 216 6.25 5.28 2.94
CA ILE A 216 6.49 5.47 4.37
C ILE A 216 7.59 6.49 4.62
N ARG A 217 8.71 6.37 3.92
CA ARG A 217 9.87 7.25 4.13
C ARG A 217 9.63 8.67 3.72
N HIS A 218 8.95 8.88 2.58
CA HIS A 218 8.57 10.22 2.19
C HIS A 218 7.62 10.83 3.22
N VAL A 219 6.64 10.07 3.75
CA VAL A 219 5.74 10.55 4.82
C VAL A 219 6.50 10.90 6.10
N GLN A 220 7.45 10.06 6.52
CA GLN A 220 8.26 10.24 7.73
C GLN A 220 9.35 11.33 7.59
N GLY A 221 9.55 11.89 6.39
CA GLY A 221 10.65 12.82 6.12
C GLY A 221 12.03 12.17 6.24
N ALA A 222 12.10 10.83 6.30
CA ALA A 222 13.34 10.06 6.35
C ALA A 222 14.08 10.09 5.01
N VAL A 223 13.37 10.50 3.96
CA VAL A 223 13.88 10.65 2.61
C VAL A 223 13.56 12.06 2.14
N GLY A 224 14.61 12.79 1.75
CA GLY A 224 14.50 14.14 1.21
C GLY A 224 14.32 14.11 -0.31
N SER A 225 13.46 14.97 -0.83
CA SER A 225 13.49 15.31 -2.26
C SER A 225 14.69 16.22 -2.51
N LEU A 226 15.44 15.99 -3.58
CA LEU A 226 16.43 16.95 -4.07
C LEU A 226 15.96 17.58 -5.37
N GLN A 227 16.30 18.84 -5.56
CA GLN A 227 16.29 19.45 -6.88
C GLN A 227 17.61 19.12 -7.60
N GLN A 228 17.58 19.16 -8.93
CA GLN A 228 18.81 18.96 -9.73
C GLN A 228 19.90 19.98 -9.38
N SER A 229 19.52 21.18 -8.92
CA SER A 229 20.43 22.22 -8.44
C SER A 229 21.23 21.82 -7.20
N ASP A 230 20.67 20.92 -6.39
CA ASP A 230 21.25 20.52 -5.11
C ASP A 230 22.30 19.40 -5.27
N LEU A 231 22.37 18.81 -6.47
CA LEU A 231 23.35 17.77 -6.78
C LEU A 231 24.77 18.33 -6.82
N THR A 232 25.74 17.54 -6.35
CA THR A 232 27.16 17.85 -6.56
C THR A 232 27.53 17.75 -8.04
N GLU A 233 28.67 18.32 -8.43
CA GLU A 233 29.14 18.25 -9.81
C GLU A 233 29.31 16.80 -10.30
N GLY A 234 29.90 15.93 -9.47
CA GLY A 234 30.07 14.51 -9.79
C GLY A 234 28.73 13.79 -9.97
N GLN A 235 27.75 14.11 -9.12
CA GLN A 235 26.39 13.59 -9.25
C GLN A 235 25.70 14.06 -10.54
N ARG A 236 25.80 15.36 -10.88
CA ARG A 236 25.25 15.89 -12.14
C ARG A 236 25.83 15.18 -13.37
N ILE A 237 27.15 15.00 -13.41
CA ILE A 237 27.82 14.29 -14.52
C ILE A 237 27.31 12.85 -14.65
N ARG A 238 27.07 12.16 -13.52
CA ARG A 238 26.51 10.81 -13.54
C ARG A 238 25.06 10.77 -13.99
N VAL A 239 24.24 11.70 -13.53
CA VAL A 239 22.84 11.83 -13.95
C VAL A 239 22.76 12.10 -15.45
N ASP A 240 23.55 13.02 -15.98
CA ASP A 240 23.57 13.34 -17.41
C ASP A 240 23.92 12.12 -18.26
N ARG A 241 24.85 11.28 -17.78
CA ARG A 241 25.19 10.01 -18.44
C ARG A 241 24.02 9.02 -18.37
N PHE A 242 23.44 8.84 -17.19
CA PHE A 242 22.31 7.95 -16.99
C PHE A 242 21.11 8.32 -17.86
N VAL A 243 20.73 9.60 -17.90
CA VAL A 243 19.60 10.09 -18.71
C VAL A 243 19.90 9.94 -20.20
N ARG A 244 21.14 10.15 -20.64
CA ARG A 244 21.54 9.95 -22.04
C ARG A 244 21.42 8.49 -22.51
N ASP A 245 21.56 7.54 -21.58
CA ASP A 245 21.43 6.11 -21.87
C ASP A 245 19.95 5.65 -21.90
N LEU A 246 19.01 6.51 -21.52
CA LEU A 246 17.57 6.23 -21.56
C LEU A 246 16.94 6.65 -22.91
N PRO A 247 15.78 6.07 -23.28
CA PRO A 247 15.02 6.50 -24.44
C PRO A 247 14.62 7.99 -24.36
N GLU A 248 14.50 8.66 -25.51
CA GLU A 248 14.15 10.09 -25.58
C GLU A 248 12.80 10.45 -24.95
N ASN A 249 11.89 9.46 -24.82
CA ASN A 249 10.59 9.62 -24.18
C ASN A 249 10.60 9.29 -22.68
N ALA A 250 11.77 9.20 -22.05
CA ALA A 250 11.90 9.09 -20.61
C ALA A 250 11.41 10.38 -19.94
N GLU A 251 10.66 10.23 -18.85
CA GLU A 251 10.29 11.35 -17.99
C GLU A 251 11.54 11.94 -17.31
N PRO A 252 11.51 13.24 -16.95
CA PRO A 252 12.59 13.87 -16.21
C PRO A 252 12.98 13.09 -14.94
N PRO A 253 14.27 13.06 -14.58
CA PRO A 253 14.73 12.36 -13.39
C PRO A 253 14.14 12.96 -12.12
N THR A 254 13.77 12.08 -11.20
CA THR A 254 13.43 12.41 -9.82
C THR A 254 14.60 12.05 -8.92
N PHE A 255 14.86 12.88 -7.90
CA PHE A 255 16.01 12.74 -7.02
C PHE A 255 15.57 12.58 -5.58
N THR A 256 16.10 11.54 -4.95
CA THR A 256 15.67 11.08 -3.64
C THR A 256 16.91 10.84 -2.79
N VAL A 257 17.08 11.53 -1.67
CA VAL A 257 18.17 11.28 -0.72
C VAL A 257 17.71 10.26 0.30
N LEU A 258 18.39 9.12 0.33
CA LEU A 258 18.18 8.05 1.29
C LEU A 258 18.80 8.42 2.66
N PRO A 259 18.38 7.77 3.77
CA PRO A 259 18.89 8.06 5.11
C PRO A 259 20.42 8.03 5.23
N SER A 260 21.11 7.18 4.46
CA SER A 260 22.57 7.13 4.44
C SER A 260 23.27 8.30 3.74
N GLY A 261 22.52 9.19 3.08
CA GLY A 261 23.02 10.24 2.21
C GLY A 261 23.24 9.80 0.76
N ILE A 262 22.94 8.55 0.42
CA ILE A 262 22.94 8.07 -0.98
C ILE A 262 21.81 8.75 -1.75
N VAL A 263 22.11 9.22 -2.96
CA VAL A 263 21.11 9.76 -3.87
C VAL A 263 20.63 8.65 -4.80
N GLN A 264 19.32 8.39 -4.74
CA GLN A 264 18.60 7.61 -5.73
C GLN A 264 18.08 8.55 -6.82
N VAL A 265 18.35 8.16 -8.07
CA VAL A 265 17.84 8.84 -9.26
C VAL A 265 16.90 7.88 -9.96
N CYS A 266 15.67 8.29 -10.20
CA CYS A 266 14.66 7.48 -10.87
C CYS A 266 14.12 8.20 -12.11
N CYS A 267 14.08 7.49 -13.24
CA CYS A 267 13.39 7.90 -14.45
C CYS A 267 12.32 6.88 -14.80
N GLN A 268 11.16 7.37 -15.24
CA GLN A 268 10.07 6.54 -15.75
C GLN A 268 10.15 6.52 -17.28
N VAL A 269 10.15 5.35 -17.88
CA VAL A 269 10.13 5.18 -19.34
C VAL A 269 8.81 4.52 -19.73
N PRO A 270 8.00 5.11 -20.63
CA PRO A 270 6.77 4.47 -21.10
C PRO A 270 7.02 3.05 -21.60
N ALA A 271 6.33 2.08 -21.00
CA ALA A 271 6.48 0.67 -21.34
C ALA A 271 5.77 0.37 -22.67
N LYS A 272 6.42 -0.40 -23.54
CA LYS A 272 5.83 -0.83 -24.83
C LYS A 272 4.63 -1.77 -24.65
N ALA A 273 4.49 -2.40 -23.49
CA ALA A 273 3.49 -3.44 -23.24
C ALA A 273 2.05 -2.90 -23.22
N ALA A 274 1.83 -1.68 -22.70
CA ALA A 274 0.54 -1.02 -22.77
C ALA A 274 0.67 0.50 -22.53
N PRO A 275 -0.18 1.33 -23.17
CA PRO A 275 -0.25 2.76 -22.87
C PRO A 275 -0.51 3.03 -21.38
N GLY A 276 0.28 3.90 -20.77
CA GLY A 276 0.16 4.29 -19.36
C GLY A 276 0.87 3.37 -18.36
N LEU A 277 1.51 2.29 -18.82
CA LEU A 277 2.50 1.56 -18.02
C LEU A 277 3.88 2.19 -18.21
N TYR A 278 4.68 2.18 -17.15
CA TYR A 278 6.03 2.72 -17.16
C TYR A 278 7.01 1.70 -16.56
N ASN A 279 8.21 1.63 -17.15
CA ASN A 279 9.34 0.94 -16.59
C ASN A 279 10.15 1.95 -15.76
N THR A 280 10.44 1.59 -14.52
CA THR A 280 11.29 2.41 -13.65
C THR A 280 12.75 2.04 -13.90
N HIS A 281 13.56 3.03 -14.29
CA HIS A 281 15.00 2.91 -14.34
C HIS A 281 15.59 3.72 -13.18
N ALA A 282 16.47 3.10 -12.40
CA ALA A 282 17.06 3.74 -11.25
C ALA A 282 18.56 3.53 -11.16
N ILE A 283 19.27 4.53 -10.65
CA ILE A 283 20.66 4.43 -10.19
C ILE A 283 20.79 4.94 -8.76
N LEU A 284 21.78 4.41 -8.05
CA LEU A 284 22.20 4.89 -6.75
C LEU A 284 23.60 5.48 -6.86
N MET A 285 23.83 6.60 -6.20
CA MET A 285 25.12 7.25 -6.18
C MET A 285 25.44 7.93 -4.84
N ASP A 286 26.71 7.97 -4.50
CA ASP A 286 27.19 8.71 -3.32
C ASP A 286 27.33 10.22 -3.59
N SER A 287 27.87 10.96 -2.61
CA SER A 287 28.11 12.40 -2.73
C SER A 287 29.11 12.79 -3.82
N ALA A 288 29.98 11.86 -4.25
CA ALA A 288 30.94 12.08 -5.34
C ALA A 288 30.38 11.69 -6.71
N GLY A 289 29.18 11.11 -6.77
CA GLY A 289 28.61 10.57 -8.01
C GLY A 289 29.22 9.22 -8.41
N ALA A 290 29.82 8.47 -7.48
CA ALA A 290 30.20 7.08 -7.74
C ALA A 290 28.99 6.14 -7.52
N PRO A 291 28.91 4.98 -8.21
CA PRO A 291 27.89 3.98 -7.90
C PRO A 291 27.94 3.60 -6.42
N ALA A 292 26.79 3.59 -5.76
CA ALA A 292 26.67 3.22 -4.36
C ALA A 292 25.71 2.06 -4.18
N GLU A 293 25.97 1.22 -3.17
CA GLU A 293 25.04 0.20 -2.73
C GLU A 293 24.21 0.73 -1.55
N PRO A 294 22.91 0.39 -1.48
CA PRO A 294 22.05 0.80 -0.38
C PRO A 294 22.53 0.18 0.93
N ARG A 295 22.49 0.98 2.01
CA ARG A 295 22.87 0.55 3.36
C ARG A 295 21.66 0.04 4.15
N PRO A 296 21.87 -0.67 5.27
CA PRO A 296 20.76 -1.00 6.17
C PRO A 296 19.98 0.26 6.57
N GLY A 297 18.67 0.29 6.30
CA GLY A 297 17.81 1.46 6.47
C GLY A 297 17.55 2.28 5.20
N ASP A 298 18.24 2.00 4.10
CA ASP A 298 18.05 2.65 2.79
C ASP A 298 17.11 1.90 1.84
N LEU A 299 16.71 0.65 2.12
CA LEU A 299 15.65 -0.11 1.43
C LEU A 299 14.70 -0.81 2.42
#